data_AF-A0A7Y7CHL0-F1
#
_entry.id   AF-A0A7Y7CHL0-F1
#
_cell.length_a   1.000
_cell.length_b   1.000
_cell.length_c   1.000
_cell.angle_alpha   90.00
_cell.angle_beta   90.00
_cell.angle_gamma   90.00
#
_symmetry.space_group_name_H-M   'P 1'
#
loop_
_entity.id
_entity.type
_entity.pdbx_description
1 polymer ?
#
loop_
_entity_poly.entity_id
_entity_poly.type
_entity_poly.pdbx_seq_one_letter_code
_entity_poly.pdbx_strand_id
1 'polypeptide(L)'
;MKTQTQKLFTEGAMIVFSVLFALFISQVVENQKARKEKERVLNYIFQELSDNAETLERWEDKHGQIRDRLRSMVQNRQDSVRESIIAGGRMDFEKITNGEVLIDALLTETAWEAAKSTKVVADFDFEQVQEFTRIYSLQNIIMRGTAAKFFDVYMDRETHDMKNLETTLIQLNLVMEEMVGQEQTLFYMIREALKNQ
;
A
#
# COMPACT_ATOMS: atom_id res chain seq x y z
N MET A 1 -16.90 -48.17 54.56
CA MET A 1 -17.47 -46.91 54.04
C MET A 1 -16.41 -45.92 53.55
N LYS A 2 -15.37 -45.54 54.32
CA LYS A 2 -14.33 -44.58 53.89
C LYS A 2 -13.64 -44.91 52.55
N THR A 3 -13.44 -46.18 52.24
CA THR A 3 -12.75 -46.64 51.02
C THR A 3 -13.59 -46.53 49.75
N GLN A 4 -14.92 -46.66 49.84
CA GLN A 4 -15.81 -46.53 48.67
C GLN A 4 -16.02 -45.06 48.27
N THR A 5 -16.17 -44.16 49.24
CA THR A 5 -16.26 -42.72 48.98
C THR A 5 -14.96 -42.15 48.41
N GLN A 6 -13.80 -42.61 48.90
CA GLN A 6 -12.50 -42.25 48.32
C GLN A 6 -12.37 -42.74 46.86
N LYS A 7 -12.79 -43.97 46.58
CA LYS A 7 -12.76 -44.53 45.23
C LYS A 7 -13.64 -43.74 44.25
N LEU A 8 -14.87 -43.44 44.65
CA LEU A 8 -15.80 -42.63 43.84
C LEU A 8 -15.27 -41.20 43.62
N PHE A 9 -14.63 -40.60 44.62
CA PHE A 9 -14.00 -39.30 44.48
C PHE A 9 -12.83 -39.32 43.49
N THR A 10 -11.94 -40.32 43.58
CA THR A 10 -10.83 -40.47 42.64
C THR A 10 -11.30 -40.75 41.22
N GLU A 11 -12.35 -41.55 41.04
CA GLU A 11 -12.95 -41.82 39.73
C GLU A 11 -13.57 -40.55 39.13
N GLY A 12 -14.33 -39.79 39.92
CA GLY A 12 -14.88 -38.50 39.49
C GLY A 12 -13.79 -37.49 39.14
N ALA A 13 -12.74 -37.37 39.96
CA ALA A 13 -11.61 -36.49 39.72
C ALA A 13 -10.84 -36.87 38.44
N MET A 14 -10.65 -38.17 38.18
CA MET A 14 -10.01 -38.67 36.96
C MET A 14 -10.81 -38.36 35.70
N ILE A 15 -12.15 -38.47 35.77
CA ILE A 15 -13.02 -38.11 34.65
C ILE A 15 -12.89 -36.60 34.36
N VAL A 16 -13.02 -35.76 35.39
CA VAL A 16 -12.89 -34.30 35.23
C VAL A 16 -11.51 -33.93 34.69
N PHE A 17 -10.44 -34.52 35.22
CA PHE A 17 -9.09 -34.29 34.75
C PHE A 17 -8.91 -34.69 33.28
N SER A 18 -9.44 -35.85 32.87
CA SER A 18 -9.31 -36.33 31.49
C SER A 18 -10.01 -35.39 30.50
N VAL A 19 -11.19 -34.87 30.86
CA VAL A 19 -11.91 -33.89 30.03
C VAL A 19 -11.14 -32.57 29.95
N LEU A 20 -10.67 -32.04 31.08
CA LEU A 20 -9.87 -30.81 31.11
C LEU A 20 -8.57 -30.97 30.31
N PHE A 21 -7.92 -32.12 30.41
CA PHE A 21 -6.70 -32.43 29.66
C PHE A 21 -6.97 -32.51 28.16
N ALA A 22 -8.07 -33.14 27.73
CA ALA A 22 -8.45 -33.18 26.32
C ALA A 22 -8.74 -31.78 25.75
N LEU A 23 -9.44 -30.92 26.51
CA LEU A 23 -9.68 -29.53 26.14
C LEU A 23 -8.37 -28.73 26.07
N PHE A 24 -7.48 -28.92 27.03
CA PHE A 24 -6.16 -28.30 27.05
C PHE A 24 -5.34 -28.65 25.81
N ILE A 25 -5.22 -29.94 25.48
CA ILE A 25 -4.49 -30.39 24.28
C ILE A 25 -5.13 -29.82 23.00
N SER A 26 -6.46 -29.80 22.93
CA SER A 26 -7.17 -29.22 21.78
C SER A 26 -6.84 -27.74 21.61
N GLN A 27 -6.84 -26.97 22.69
CA GLN A 27 -6.48 -25.55 22.67
C GLN A 27 -5.02 -25.32 22.25
N VAL A 28 -4.08 -26.16 22.72
CA VAL A 28 -2.67 -26.08 22.34
C VAL A 28 -2.50 -26.28 20.83
N VAL A 29 -3.17 -27.29 20.26
CA VAL A 29 -3.12 -27.58 18.82
C VAL A 29 -3.75 -26.45 18.00
N GLU A 30 -4.89 -25.93 18.44
CA GLU A 30 -5.59 -24.82 17.78
C GLU A 30 -4.74 -23.55 17.78
N ASN A 31 -4.16 -23.18 18.93
CA ASN A 31 -3.26 -22.03 19.05
C ASN A 31 -2.01 -22.19 18.16
N GLN A 32 -1.46 -23.40 18.06
CA GLN A 32 -0.30 -23.65 17.19
C GLN A 32 -0.65 -23.49 15.71
N LYS A 33 -1.85 -23.93 15.30
CA LYS A 33 -2.33 -23.78 13.93
C LYS A 33 -2.57 -22.29 13.61
N ALA A 34 -3.23 -21.56 14.51
CA ALA A 34 -3.48 -20.13 14.37
C ALA A 34 -2.16 -19.35 14.20
N ARG A 35 -1.16 -19.64 15.04
CA ARG A 35 0.17 -19.02 14.94
C ARG A 35 0.85 -19.27 13.59
N LYS A 36 0.84 -20.51 13.09
CA LYS A 36 1.41 -20.83 11.77
C LYS A 36 0.68 -20.11 10.65
N GLU A 37 -0.62 -19.95 10.78
CA GLU A 37 -1.43 -19.23 9.79
C GLU A 37 -1.13 -17.73 9.81
N LYS A 38 -1.04 -17.12 11.01
CA LYS A 38 -0.56 -15.74 11.21
C LYS A 38 0.80 -15.52 10.55
N GLU A 39 1.79 -16.34 10.88
CA GLU A 39 3.15 -16.24 10.32
C GLU A 39 3.14 -16.33 8.79
N ARG A 40 2.35 -17.26 8.21
CA ARG A 40 2.21 -17.38 6.76
C ARG A 40 1.59 -16.14 6.12
N VAL A 41 0.52 -15.59 6.69
CA VAL A 41 -0.14 -14.39 6.15
C VAL A 41 0.76 -13.16 6.27
N LEU A 42 1.46 -12.99 7.39
CA LEU A 42 2.46 -11.93 7.55
C LEU A 42 3.54 -12.01 6.48
N ASN A 43 4.07 -13.21 6.19
CA ASN A 43 5.05 -13.38 5.11
C ASN A 43 4.50 -12.94 3.74
N TYR A 44 3.23 -13.23 3.43
CA TYR A 44 2.62 -12.75 2.18
C TYR A 44 2.47 -11.23 2.16
N ILE A 45 2.06 -10.62 3.27
CA ILE A 45 1.96 -9.16 3.39
C ILE A 45 3.34 -8.53 3.20
N PHE A 46 4.37 -9.03 3.89
CA PHE A 46 5.72 -8.48 3.78
C PHE A 46 6.32 -8.67 2.38
N GLN A 47 6.06 -9.79 1.72
CA GLN A 47 6.46 -9.95 0.32
C GLN A 47 5.76 -8.92 -0.57
N GLU A 48 4.45 -8.74 -0.43
CA GLU A 48 3.68 -7.73 -1.18
C GLU A 48 4.20 -6.31 -0.94
N LEU A 49 4.49 -5.97 0.32
CA LEU A 49 5.09 -4.69 0.68
C LEU A 49 6.48 -4.51 0.07
N SER A 50 7.31 -5.55 0.04
CA SER A 50 8.63 -5.51 -0.62
C SER A 50 8.50 -5.22 -2.12
N ASP A 51 7.61 -5.93 -2.81
CA ASP A 51 7.38 -5.75 -4.25
C ASP A 51 6.82 -4.34 -4.55
N ASN A 52 5.95 -3.83 -3.68
CA ASN A 52 5.42 -2.47 -3.77
C ASN A 52 6.53 -1.43 -3.51
N ALA A 53 7.46 -1.67 -2.58
CA ALA A 53 8.59 -0.77 -2.33
C ALA A 53 9.51 -0.64 -3.54
N GLU A 54 9.84 -1.76 -4.21
CA GLU A 54 10.63 -1.74 -5.45
C GLU A 54 9.94 -0.94 -6.56
N THR A 55 8.60 -1.00 -6.62
CA THR A 55 7.82 -0.21 -7.56
C THR A 55 7.87 1.28 -7.23
N LEU A 56 7.71 1.64 -5.97
CA LEU A 56 7.79 3.02 -5.51
C LEU A 56 9.18 3.64 -5.73
N GLU A 57 10.25 2.86 -5.56
CA GLU A 57 11.62 3.33 -5.83
C GLU A 57 11.81 3.72 -7.30
N ARG A 58 11.28 2.93 -8.24
CA ARG A 58 11.29 3.27 -9.66
C ARG A 58 10.42 4.49 -9.98
N TRP A 59 9.27 4.60 -9.31
CA TRP A 59 8.38 5.75 -9.48
C TRP A 59 8.98 7.02 -8.94
N GLU A 60 9.68 6.99 -7.82
CA GLU A 60 10.32 8.16 -7.24
C GLU A 60 11.30 8.82 -8.23
N ASP A 61 12.12 8.01 -8.91
CA ASP A 61 13.02 8.51 -9.96
C ASP A 61 12.23 9.09 -11.15
N LYS A 62 11.33 8.29 -11.74
CA LYS A 62 10.58 8.69 -12.93
C LYS A 62 9.68 9.91 -12.68
N HIS A 63 8.85 9.85 -11.66
CA HIS A 63 7.93 10.92 -11.30
C HIS A 63 8.67 12.15 -10.78
N GLY A 64 9.81 11.97 -10.10
CA GLY A 64 10.71 13.05 -9.75
C GLY A 64 11.22 13.83 -10.97
N GLN A 65 11.64 13.13 -12.03
CA GLN A 65 12.06 13.75 -13.28
C GLN A 65 10.91 14.48 -14.00
N ILE A 66 9.71 13.89 -14.01
CA ILE A 66 8.51 14.52 -14.60
C ILE A 66 8.15 15.80 -13.83
N ARG A 67 8.14 15.75 -12.50
CA ARG A 67 7.92 16.90 -11.61
C ARG A 67 8.92 18.01 -11.90
N ASP A 68 10.21 17.68 -11.99
CA ASP A 68 11.26 18.68 -12.19
C ASP A 68 11.16 19.34 -13.58
N ARG A 69 10.74 18.59 -14.60
CA ARG A 69 10.43 19.13 -15.93
C ARG A 69 9.18 20.02 -15.93
N LEU A 70 8.11 19.62 -15.25
CA LEU A 70 6.93 20.47 -15.09
C LEU A 70 7.27 21.77 -14.36
N ARG A 71 8.05 21.68 -13.29
CA ARG A 71 8.55 22.83 -12.55
C ARG A 71 9.39 23.75 -13.42
N SER A 72 10.29 23.21 -14.25
CA SER A 72 11.09 24.03 -15.17
C SER A 72 10.21 24.77 -16.18
N MET A 73 9.22 24.10 -16.78
CA MET A 73 8.29 24.71 -17.72
C MET A 73 7.42 25.81 -17.08
N VAL A 74 7.05 25.63 -15.81
CA VAL A 74 6.29 26.65 -15.05
C VAL A 74 7.17 27.86 -14.75
N GLN A 75 8.40 27.65 -14.27
CA GLN A 75 9.29 28.72 -13.81
C GLN A 75 10.01 29.45 -14.95
N ASN A 76 10.31 28.76 -16.06
CA ASN A 76 11.01 29.30 -17.20
C ASN A 76 10.11 29.37 -18.44
N ARG A 77 9.75 30.58 -18.87
CA ARG A 77 8.94 30.80 -20.08
C ARG A 77 9.69 30.45 -21.38
N GLN A 78 11.02 30.37 -21.35
CA GLN A 78 11.90 30.00 -22.47
C GLN A 78 12.38 28.54 -22.37
N ASP A 79 11.68 27.71 -21.59
CA ASP A 79 11.97 26.28 -21.54
C ASP A 79 11.75 25.63 -22.92
N SER A 80 12.73 24.86 -23.40
CA SER A 80 12.71 24.29 -24.75
C SER A 80 11.57 23.28 -24.94
N VAL A 81 11.19 22.55 -23.89
CA VAL A 81 10.06 21.62 -23.92
C VAL A 81 8.77 22.42 -24.04
N ARG A 82 8.61 23.47 -23.22
CA ARG A 82 7.48 24.40 -23.30
C ARG A 82 7.34 25.04 -24.67
N GLU A 83 8.42 25.57 -25.24
CA GLU A 83 8.42 26.15 -26.59
C GLU A 83 8.00 25.13 -27.65
N SER A 84 8.47 23.90 -27.52
CA SER A 84 8.09 22.82 -28.45
C SER A 84 6.62 22.41 -28.34
N ILE A 85 5.99 22.53 -27.15
CA ILE A 85 4.56 22.32 -26.95
C ILE A 85 3.76 23.44 -27.63
N ILE A 86 4.19 24.70 -27.43
CA ILE A 86 3.60 25.87 -28.09
C ILE A 86 3.66 25.73 -29.61
N ALA A 87 4.81 25.36 -30.16
CA ALA A 87 4.99 25.15 -31.60
C ALA A 87 4.11 24.01 -32.14
N GLY A 88 3.84 22.99 -31.33
CA GLY A 88 2.93 21.90 -31.67
C GLY A 88 1.44 22.25 -31.61
N GLY A 89 1.08 23.39 -31.01
CA GLY A 89 -0.30 23.89 -30.93
C GLY A 89 -1.24 23.08 -30.04
N ARG A 90 -0.71 22.13 -29.25
CA ARG A 90 -1.47 21.28 -28.32
C ARG A 90 -0.57 20.79 -27.19
N MET A 91 -1.17 20.41 -26.06
CA MET A 91 -0.44 19.71 -25.01
C MET A 91 0.12 18.39 -25.55
N ASP A 92 1.41 18.16 -25.32
CA ASP A 92 2.12 16.98 -25.78
C ASP A 92 2.76 16.26 -24.59
N PHE A 93 2.12 15.17 -24.19
CA PHE A 93 2.45 14.45 -22.98
C PHE A 93 3.72 13.62 -23.13
N GLU A 94 4.00 13.11 -24.32
CA GLU A 94 5.23 12.38 -24.62
C GLU A 94 6.45 13.25 -24.29
N LYS A 95 6.35 14.55 -24.52
CA LYS A 95 7.40 15.52 -24.17
C LYS A 95 7.50 15.79 -22.68
N ILE A 96 6.36 15.76 -21.97
CA ILE A 96 6.30 15.95 -20.52
C ILE A 96 6.89 14.73 -19.80
N THR A 97 6.60 13.52 -20.28
CA THR A 97 7.09 12.27 -19.67
C THR A 97 8.33 11.70 -20.31
N ASN A 98 8.87 12.36 -21.34
CA ASN A 98 9.99 11.83 -22.13
C ASN A 98 9.70 10.43 -22.70
N GLY A 99 8.47 10.22 -23.16
CA GLY A 99 8.00 8.96 -23.73
C GLY A 99 7.72 7.84 -22.71
N GLU A 100 7.89 8.10 -21.43
CA GLU A 100 7.64 7.09 -20.40
C GLU A 100 6.16 7.01 -20.00
N VAL A 101 5.72 5.79 -19.69
CA VAL A 101 4.38 5.52 -19.14
C VAL A 101 4.36 5.97 -17.69
N LEU A 102 3.32 6.71 -17.27
CA LEU A 102 3.21 7.20 -15.89
C LEU A 102 3.07 6.04 -14.88
N ILE A 103 2.20 5.06 -15.16
CA ILE A 103 1.98 3.90 -14.28
C ILE A 103 2.33 2.62 -15.05
N ASP A 104 3.49 2.04 -14.76
CA ASP A 104 4.04 0.84 -15.42
C ASP A 104 3.84 -0.45 -14.59
N ALA A 105 3.44 -0.32 -13.33
CA ALA A 105 3.08 -1.41 -12.44
C ALA A 105 1.92 -1.00 -11.54
N LEU A 106 1.28 -1.94 -10.84
CA LEU A 106 0.26 -1.63 -9.83
C LEU A 106 0.83 -1.91 -8.45
N LEU A 107 0.58 -1.00 -7.51
CA LEU A 107 0.78 -1.30 -6.09
C LEU A 107 -0.35 -2.24 -5.66
N THR A 108 0.03 -3.45 -5.23
CA THR A 108 -0.91 -4.52 -4.93
C THR A 108 -1.36 -4.47 -3.47
N GLU A 109 -2.59 -4.88 -3.20
CA GLU A 109 -3.20 -4.92 -1.85
C GLU A 109 -3.83 -6.28 -1.52
N THR A 110 -3.53 -7.29 -2.32
CA THR A 110 -4.23 -8.58 -2.31
C THR A 110 -3.95 -9.35 -1.02
N ALA A 111 -2.70 -9.35 -0.55
CA ALA A 111 -2.33 -10.06 0.68
C ALA A 111 -3.07 -9.47 1.88
N TRP A 112 -3.17 -8.15 1.96
CA TRP A 112 -3.88 -7.47 3.04
C TRP A 112 -5.39 -7.61 2.96
N GLU A 113 -5.99 -7.45 1.78
CA GLU A 113 -7.43 -7.69 1.60
C GLU A 113 -7.80 -9.14 1.88
N ALA A 114 -6.98 -10.10 1.43
CA ALA A 114 -7.16 -11.51 1.74
C ALA A 114 -7.07 -11.75 3.25
N ALA A 115 -6.06 -11.19 3.93
CA ALA A 115 -5.92 -11.30 5.38
C ALA A 115 -7.18 -10.83 6.11
N LYS A 116 -7.67 -9.62 5.78
CA LYS A 116 -8.91 -9.06 6.35
C LYS A 116 -10.15 -9.90 6.11
N SER A 117 -10.22 -10.59 4.97
CA SER A 117 -11.33 -11.49 4.65
C SER A 117 -11.31 -12.80 5.46
N THR A 118 -10.18 -13.13 6.09
CA THR A 118 -10.01 -14.30 6.95
C THR A 118 -10.13 -13.95 8.43
N LYS A 119 -10.15 -14.96 9.30
CA LYS A 119 -10.12 -14.76 10.77
C LYS A 119 -8.72 -14.47 11.31
N VAL A 120 -7.68 -14.56 10.50
CA VAL A 120 -6.27 -14.47 10.92
C VAL A 120 -5.90 -13.09 11.46
N VAL A 121 -6.55 -12.02 10.99
CA VAL A 121 -6.29 -10.66 11.48
C VAL A 121 -6.64 -10.51 12.97
N ALA A 122 -7.52 -11.36 13.52
CA ALA A 122 -7.80 -11.35 14.96
C ALA A 122 -6.60 -11.80 15.82
N ASP A 123 -5.64 -12.51 15.22
CA ASP A 123 -4.40 -12.94 15.88
C ASP A 123 -3.26 -11.91 15.72
N PHE A 124 -3.48 -10.84 14.95
CA PHE A 124 -2.50 -9.78 14.74
C PHE A 124 -2.50 -8.84 15.94
N ASP A 125 -1.33 -8.29 16.25
CA ASP A 125 -1.24 -7.27 17.29
C ASP A 125 -1.85 -5.96 16.76
N PHE A 126 -2.44 -5.16 17.64
CA PHE A 126 -3.19 -3.95 17.25
C PHE A 126 -2.31 -2.98 16.44
N GLU A 127 -1.05 -2.84 16.84
CA GLU A 127 -0.04 -2.02 16.17
C GLU A 127 0.19 -2.46 14.72
N GLN A 128 0.26 -3.78 14.46
CA GLN A 128 0.42 -4.33 13.12
C GLN A 128 -0.79 -4.02 12.25
N VAL A 129 -2.01 -4.21 12.78
CA VAL A 129 -3.25 -3.88 12.07
C VAL A 129 -3.30 -2.41 11.71
N GLN A 130 -2.93 -1.53 12.65
CA GLN A 130 -2.90 -0.09 12.42
C GLN A 130 -1.84 0.31 11.37
N GLU A 131 -0.64 -0.27 11.44
CA GLU A 131 0.46 -0.02 10.51
C GLU A 131 0.07 -0.42 9.07
N PHE A 132 -0.36 -1.66 8.86
CA PHE A 132 -0.79 -2.14 7.54
C PHE A 132 -1.96 -1.31 7.02
N THR A 133 -2.98 -1.05 7.85
CA THR A 133 -4.12 -0.22 7.44
C THR A 133 -3.68 1.14 6.93
N ARG A 134 -2.72 1.80 7.60
CA ARG A 134 -2.21 3.11 7.17
C ARG A 134 -1.46 3.03 5.84
N ILE A 135 -0.59 2.03 5.67
CA ILE A 135 0.19 1.82 4.44
C ILE A 135 -0.76 1.64 3.24
N TYR A 136 -1.67 0.67 3.32
CA TYR A 136 -2.59 0.37 2.23
C TYR A 136 -3.61 1.50 1.99
N SER A 137 -3.98 2.27 3.03
CA SER A 137 -4.83 3.46 2.85
C SER A 137 -4.13 4.55 2.03
N LEU A 138 -2.86 4.83 2.32
CA LEU A 138 -2.09 5.83 1.56
C LEU A 138 -1.84 5.35 0.12
N GLN A 139 -1.53 4.07 -0.07
CA GLN A 139 -1.44 3.45 -1.39
C GLN A 139 -2.72 3.67 -2.21
N ASN A 140 -3.89 3.46 -1.59
CA ASN A 140 -5.17 3.68 -2.25
C ASN A 140 -5.42 5.16 -2.59
N ILE A 141 -5.01 6.09 -1.72
CA ILE A 141 -5.08 7.54 -1.99
C ILE A 141 -4.22 7.91 -3.21
N ILE A 142 -3.01 7.37 -3.32
CA ILE A 142 -2.13 7.61 -4.48
C ILE A 142 -2.80 7.06 -5.74
N MET A 143 -3.16 5.78 -5.75
CA MET A 143 -3.61 5.07 -6.95
C MET A 143 -4.98 5.54 -7.45
N ARG A 144 -5.95 5.71 -6.55
CA ARG A 144 -7.32 6.08 -6.93
C ARG A 144 -7.61 7.57 -6.82
N GLY A 145 -6.78 8.31 -6.10
CA GLY A 145 -6.92 9.76 -5.92
C GLY A 145 -5.95 10.51 -6.82
N THR A 146 -4.68 10.58 -6.42
CA THR A 146 -3.71 11.49 -7.04
C THR A 146 -3.35 11.11 -8.47
N ALA A 147 -3.06 9.83 -8.73
CA ALA A 147 -2.78 9.35 -10.08
C ALA A 147 -3.98 9.51 -11.02
N ALA A 148 -5.19 9.16 -10.54
CA ALA A 148 -6.42 9.39 -11.30
C ALA A 148 -6.64 10.87 -11.60
N LYS A 149 -6.40 11.76 -10.63
CA LYS A 149 -6.53 13.21 -10.80
C LYS A 149 -5.57 13.76 -11.85
N PHE A 150 -4.36 13.22 -11.92
CA PHE A 150 -3.40 13.58 -12.96
C PHE A 150 -3.96 13.26 -14.35
N PHE A 151 -4.52 12.05 -14.54
CA PHE A 151 -5.16 11.67 -15.79
C PHE A 151 -6.41 12.51 -16.10
N ASP A 152 -7.20 12.88 -15.09
CA ASP A 152 -8.37 13.75 -15.28
C ASP A 152 -7.96 15.12 -15.81
N VAL A 153 -6.93 15.75 -15.21
CA VAL A 153 -6.40 17.03 -15.71
C VAL A 153 -5.86 16.85 -17.13
N TYR A 154 -5.10 15.78 -17.37
CA TYR A 154 -4.52 15.52 -18.68
C TYR A 154 -5.58 15.35 -19.79
N MET A 155 -6.65 14.61 -19.52
CA MET A 155 -7.69 14.29 -20.50
C MET A 155 -8.76 15.39 -20.61
N ASP A 156 -8.69 16.44 -19.79
CA ASP A 156 -9.64 17.53 -19.84
C ASP A 156 -9.49 18.31 -21.15
N ARG A 157 -10.64 18.64 -21.76
CA ARG A 157 -10.67 19.38 -23.02
C ARG A 157 -10.00 20.75 -22.90
N GLU A 158 -10.18 21.43 -21.77
CA GLU A 158 -9.62 22.77 -21.53
C GLU A 158 -8.10 22.76 -21.39
N THR A 159 -7.55 21.64 -20.92
CA THR A 159 -6.10 21.41 -20.83
C THR A 159 -5.43 21.40 -22.21
N HIS A 160 -6.15 21.05 -23.27
CA HIS A 160 -5.62 21.08 -24.63
C HIS A 160 -5.78 22.44 -25.34
N ASP A 161 -6.43 23.44 -24.74
CA ASP A 161 -6.45 24.81 -25.27
C ASP A 161 -5.15 25.54 -24.87
N MET A 162 -4.34 25.94 -25.85
CA MET A 162 -3.07 26.64 -25.63
C MET A 162 -3.22 27.99 -24.93
N LYS A 163 -4.42 28.59 -24.90
CA LYS A 163 -4.70 29.77 -24.07
C LYS A 163 -4.58 29.46 -22.57
N ASN A 164 -4.81 28.21 -22.18
CA ASN A 164 -4.77 27.72 -20.81
C ASN A 164 -3.44 27.06 -20.44
N LEU A 165 -2.42 27.13 -21.30
CA LEU A 165 -1.15 26.42 -21.12
C LEU A 165 -0.51 26.70 -19.75
N GLU A 166 -0.48 27.96 -19.32
CA GLU A 166 0.12 28.34 -18.03
C GLU A 166 -0.61 27.70 -16.86
N THR A 167 -1.94 27.83 -16.81
CA THR A 167 -2.76 27.23 -15.76
C THR A 167 -2.67 25.69 -15.77
N THR A 168 -2.64 25.10 -16.95
CA THR A 168 -2.49 23.65 -17.15
C THR A 168 -1.17 23.14 -16.60
N LEU A 169 -0.06 23.78 -16.94
CA LEU A 169 1.27 23.40 -16.46
C LEU A 169 1.37 23.53 -14.93
N ILE A 170 0.77 24.58 -14.36
CA ILE A 170 0.71 24.76 -12.90
C ILE A 170 -0.08 23.63 -12.25
N GLN A 171 -1.26 23.29 -12.77
CA GLN A 171 -2.09 22.22 -12.22
C GLN A 171 -1.39 20.86 -12.29
N LEU A 172 -0.79 20.52 -13.44
CA LEU A 172 -0.02 19.28 -13.59
C LEU A 172 1.17 19.24 -12.63
N ASN A 173 1.89 20.35 -12.46
CA ASN A 173 3.00 20.44 -11.51
C ASN A 173 2.52 20.18 -10.07
N LEU A 174 1.41 20.80 -9.65
CA LEU A 174 0.87 20.62 -8.29
C LEU A 174 0.47 19.16 -8.02
N VAL A 175 -0.19 18.51 -8.99
CA VAL A 175 -0.57 17.10 -8.84
C VAL A 175 0.65 16.19 -8.79
N MET A 176 1.67 16.45 -9.61
CA MET A 176 2.92 15.68 -9.58
C MET A 176 3.73 15.89 -8.31
N GLU A 177 3.79 17.12 -7.80
CA GLU A 177 4.46 17.42 -6.53
C GLU A 177 3.82 16.65 -5.37
N GLU A 178 2.49 16.64 -5.30
CA GLU A 178 1.75 15.86 -4.31
C GLU A 178 1.99 14.36 -4.49
N MET A 179 1.94 13.85 -5.71
CA MET A 179 2.15 12.42 -5.99
C MET A 179 3.53 11.95 -5.54
N VAL A 180 4.59 12.67 -5.92
CA VAL A 180 5.96 12.33 -5.50
C VAL A 180 6.09 12.38 -3.97
N GLY A 181 5.50 13.37 -3.31
CA GLY A 181 5.52 13.47 -1.85
C GLY A 181 4.81 12.30 -1.15
N GLN A 182 3.66 11.88 -1.68
CA GLN A 182 2.92 10.72 -1.18
C GLN A 182 3.69 9.41 -1.42
N GLU A 183 4.31 9.23 -2.59
CA GLU A 183 5.13 8.06 -2.93
C GLU A 183 6.33 7.92 -1.99
N GLN A 184 7.05 9.01 -1.73
CA GLN A 184 8.15 9.03 -0.77
C GLN A 184 7.69 8.68 0.66
N THR A 185 6.54 9.22 1.07
CA THR A 185 5.95 8.93 2.38
C THR A 185 5.58 7.44 2.48
N LEU A 186 4.93 6.90 1.46
CA LEU A 186 4.54 5.49 1.42
C LEU A 186 5.78 4.57 1.41
N PHE A 187 6.80 4.90 0.62
CA PHE A 187 8.05 4.16 0.58
C PHE A 187 8.71 4.10 1.95
N TYR A 188 8.79 5.23 2.65
CA TYR A 188 9.31 5.28 4.02
C TYR A 188 8.50 4.40 4.98
N MET A 189 7.17 4.50 4.95
CA MET A 189 6.30 3.68 5.81
C MET A 189 6.49 2.19 5.57
N ILE A 190 6.59 1.77 4.30
CA ILE A 190 6.84 0.38 3.94
C ILE A 190 8.22 -0.08 4.42
N ARG A 191 9.25 0.74 4.23
CA ARG A 191 10.62 0.43 4.67
C ARG A 191 10.72 0.27 6.18
N GLU A 192 9.98 1.06 6.95
CA GLU A 192 9.91 0.91 8.40
C GLU A 192 9.18 -0.39 8.79
N ALA A 193 8.04 -0.70 8.17
CA ALA A 193 7.32 -1.94 8.43
C ALA A 193 8.17 -3.20 8.14
N LEU A 194 8.95 -3.18 7.06
CA LEU A 194 9.85 -4.28 6.69
C LEU A 194 11.06 -4.45 7.63
N LYS A 195 11.48 -3.41 8.36
CA LYS A 195 12.54 -3.52 9.38
C LYS A 195 12.09 -4.21 10.66
N ASN A 196 10.78 -4.18 10.93
CA ASN A 196 10.17 -4.76 12.11
C ASN A 196 9.74 -6.24 11.91
N GLN A 197 10.15 -6.85 10.77
CA GLN A 197 9.92 -8.25 10.44
C GLN A 197 10.70 -9.22 11.34
#